data_AF-A0AAW9HNY5-F1
#
_entry.id   AF-A0AAW9HNY5-F1
#
_cell.length_a   1.000
_cell.length_b   1.000
_cell.length_c   1.000
_cell.angle_alpha   90.00
_cell.angle_beta   90.00
_cell.angle_gamma   90.00
#
_symmetry.space_group_name_H-M   'P 1'
#
loop_
_entity.id
_entity.type
_entity.pdbx_description
1 polymer ?
#
loop_
_entity_poly.entity_id
_entity_poly.type
_entity_poly.pdbx_seq_one_letter_code
_entity_poly.pdbx_strand_id
1 'polypeptide(L)'
;MDREELHNDANLPWSPVDILIDWIDEHADPELVAKDGGYWLEWKGGGGTPWCLIYALDGASRYGVKIPDDKLIPPIEDIRDELTVHSRRVLNIFLEKIGSSLRV
;
A
#
# COMPACT_ATOMS: atom_id res chain seq x y z
N MET A 1 4.64 -14.22 19.21
CA MET A 1 3.43 -14.10 18.39
C MET A 1 3.94 -14.02 16.97
N ASP A 2 3.85 -15.14 16.26
CA ASP A 2 4.42 -15.28 14.92
C ASP A 2 3.60 -14.45 13.93
N ARG A 3 4.29 -13.81 12.98
CA ARG A 3 3.68 -12.95 11.94
C ARG A 3 2.66 -13.72 11.08
N GLU A 4 2.77 -15.04 11.03
CA GLU A 4 1.80 -15.91 10.34
C GLU A 4 0.46 -16.03 11.08
N GLU A 5 0.40 -15.81 12.40
CA GLU A 5 -0.82 -16.03 13.19
C GLU A 5 -1.83 -14.87 13.14
N LEU A 6 -1.40 -13.64 12.81
CA LEU A 6 -2.31 -12.49 12.70
C LEU A 6 -3.13 -12.48 11.40
N HIS A 7 -2.76 -13.31 10.40
CA HIS A 7 -3.34 -13.30 9.06
C HIS A 7 -3.96 -14.63 8.62
N ASN A 8 -4.06 -15.58 9.56
CA ASN A 8 -4.56 -16.94 9.31
C ASN A 8 -6.10 -17.06 9.30
N ASP A 9 -6.82 -16.03 8.87
CA ASP A 9 -8.18 -16.22 8.34
C ASP A 9 -8.06 -16.61 6.86
N ALA A 10 -7.62 -17.85 6.64
CA ALA A 10 -7.36 -18.48 5.33
C ALA A 10 -8.61 -18.63 4.43
N ASN A 11 -9.68 -17.87 4.67
CA ASN A 11 -10.96 -17.93 3.95
C ASN A 11 -11.40 -16.61 3.32
N LEU A 12 -10.65 -15.51 3.46
CA LEU A 12 -10.91 -14.27 2.71
C LEU A 12 -9.78 -14.06 1.69
N PRO A 13 -10.10 -13.85 0.40
CA PRO A 13 -9.09 -13.49 -0.57
C PRO A 13 -8.46 -12.16 -0.15
N TRP A 14 -7.13 -12.09 -0.19
CA TRP A 14 -6.40 -10.86 0.12
C TRP A 14 -6.87 -9.72 -0.79
N SER A 15 -7.07 -8.54 -0.21
CA SER A 15 -7.35 -7.35 -1.02
C SER A 15 -6.16 -7.09 -1.95
N PRO A 16 -6.39 -6.66 -3.20
CA PRO A 16 -5.35 -6.09 -4.06
C PRO A 16 -4.47 -5.03 -3.38
N VAL A 17 -4.98 -4.32 -2.37
CA VAL A 17 -4.19 -3.40 -1.53
C VAL A 17 -3.17 -4.15 -0.67
N ASP A 18 -3.56 -5.25 -0.02
CA ASP A 18 -2.64 -6.07 0.77
C ASP A 18 -1.55 -6.69 -0.11
N ILE A 19 -1.92 -7.16 -1.30
CA ILE A 19 -0.97 -7.69 -2.29
C ILE A 19 0.05 -6.62 -2.70
N LEU A 20 -0.39 -5.37 -2.89
CA LEU A 20 0.53 -4.27 -3.18
C LEU A 20 1.45 -3.97 -1.99
N ILE A 21 0.94 -3.98 -0.75
CA ILE A 21 1.73 -3.73 0.45
C ILE A 21 2.87 -4.76 0.59
N ASP A 22 2.57 -6.04 0.36
CA ASP A 22 3.60 -7.08 0.36
C ASP A 22 4.61 -6.91 -0.76
N TRP A 23 4.15 -6.58 -1.97
CA TRP A 23 5.04 -6.29 -3.08
C TRP A 23 5.98 -5.11 -2.77
N ILE A 24 5.47 -4.04 -2.13
CA ILE A 24 6.29 -2.89 -1.72
C ILE A 24 7.35 -3.31 -0.70
N ASP A 25 7.00 -4.16 0.27
CA ASP A 25 7.95 -4.65 1.28
C ASP A 25 9.10 -5.45 0.64
N GLU A 26 8.79 -6.34 -0.32
CA GLU A 26 9.79 -7.10 -1.07
C GLU A 26 10.75 -6.23 -1.90
N HIS A 27 10.33 -5.02 -2.28
CA HIS A 27 11.07 -4.11 -3.15
C HIS A 27 11.63 -2.89 -2.41
N ALA A 28 11.38 -2.78 -1.10
CA ALA A 28 11.84 -1.68 -0.26
C ALA A 28 13.35 -1.70 -0.09
N ASP A 29 13.97 -0.51 -0.07
CA ASP A 29 15.38 -0.36 0.25
C ASP A 29 15.62 -0.75 1.74
N PRO A 30 16.39 -1.81 2.02
CA PRO A 30 16.61 -2.28 3.39
C PRO A 30 17.27 -1.24 4.30
N GLU A 31 18.11 -0.35 3.77
CA GLU A 31 18.76 0.70 4.56
C GLU A 31 17.76 1.76 5.01
N LEU A 32 16.81 2.13 4.14
CA LEU A 32 15.75 3.08 4.47
C LEU A 32 14.76 2.49 5.47
N VAL A 33 14.41 1.21 5.32
CA VAL A 33 13.54 0.49 6.26
C VAL A 33 14.19 0.41 7.64
N ALA A 34 15.49 0.06 7.71
CA ALA A 34 16.23 0.00 8.97
C ALA A 34 16.32 1.37 9.67
N LYS A 35 16.51 2.46 8.90
CA LYS A 35 16.57 3.83 9.43
C LYS A 35 15.24 4.30 10.01
N ASP A 36 14.12 3.82 9.48
CA ASP A 36 12.76 4.15 9.93
C ASP A 36 12.25 3.17 11.01
N GLY A 37 13.11 2.27 11.50
CA GLY A 37 12.78 1.31 12.56
C GLY A 37 11.75 0.25 12.16
N GLY A 38 11.49 0.06 10.86
CA GLY A 38 10.51 -0.91 10.36
C GLY A 38 9.04 -0.56 10.65
N TYR A 39 8.73 0.68 11.08
CA TYR A 39 7.40 1.11 11.55
C TYR A 39 6.27 0.86 10.53
N TRP A 40 6.58 0.89 9.24
CA TRP A 40 5.64 0.60 8.15
C TRP A 40 5.07 -0.83 8.16
N LEU A 41 5.86 -1.81 8.62
CA LEU A 41 5.52 -3.23 8.53
C LEU A 41 4.57 -3.70 9.64
N GLU A 42 4.30 -2.86 10.62
CA GLU A 42 3.41 -3.19 11.75
C GLU A 42 1.92 -3.13 11.39
N TRP A 43 1.56 -2.57 10.22
CA TRP A 43 0.17 -2.32 9.80
C TRP A 43 -0.30 -3.19 8.62
N LYS A 44 0.39 -4.31 8.34
CA LYS A 44 -0.06 -5.27 7.33
C LYS A 44 -1.37 -5.94 7.77
N GLY A 45 -2.29 -6.19 6.82
CA GLY A 45 -3.47 -7.05 7.02
C GLY A 45 -4.77 -6.38 7.45
N GLY A 46 -4.97 -5.10 7.12
CA GLY A 46 -6.28 -4.43 7.16
C GLY A 46 -6.71 -3.88 5.80
N GLY A 47 -6.15 -4.38 4.70
CA GLY A 47 -6.30 -3.83 3.36
C GLY A 47 -7.74 -3.79 2.84
N GLY A 48 -7.91 -3.07 1.74
CA GLY A 48 -9.21 -2.85 1.10
C GLY A 48 -9.82 -1.47 1.31
N THR A 49 -9.17 -0.58 2.07
CA THR A 49 -9.65 0.81 2.22
C THR A 49 -8.77 1.82 1.46
N PRO A 50 -9.32 3.00 1.09
CA PRO A 50 -8.53 4.06 0.50
C PRO A 50 -7.34 4.51 1.35
N TRP A 51 -7.47 4.47 2.67
CA TRP A 51 -6.41 4.88 3.58
C TRP A 51 -5.27 3.87 3.61
N CYS A 52 -5.56 2.58 3.55
CA CYS A 52 -4.54 1.54 3.42
C CYS A 52 -3.71 1.74 2.14
N LEU A 53 -4.35 2.04 1.01
CA LEU A 53 -3.62 2.35 -0.22
C LEU A 53 -2.79 3.63 -0.10
N ILE A 54 -3.34 4.71 0.46
CA ILE A 54 -2.60 5.96 0.70
C ILE A 54 -1.35 5.72 1.55
N TYR A 55 -1.49 4.96 2.62
CA TYR A 55 -0.38 4.57 3.48
C TYR A 55 0.65 3.76 2.69
N ALA A 56 0.22 2.81 1.84
CA ALA A 56 1.10 2.01 0.98
C ALA A 56 1.97 2.87 0.08
N LEU A 57 1.37 3.88 -0.56
CA LEU A 57 2.11 4.80 -1.41
C LEU A 57 3.06 5.71 -0.62
N ASP A 58 2.70 6.10 0.61
CA ASP A 58 3.63 6.83 1.47
C ASP A 58 4.83 5.97 1.86
N GLY A 59 4.61 4.70 2.24
CA GLY A 59 5.67 3.73 2.51
C GLY A 59 6.60 3.55 1.30
N ALA A 60 6.03 3.32 0.12
CA ALA A 60 6.80 3.22 -1.12
C ALA A 60 7.66 4.45 -1.38
N SER A 61 7.10 5.66 -1.17
CA SER A 61 7.85 6.90 -1.30
C SER A 61 9.00 7.02 -0.30
N ARG A 62 8.82 6.58 0.94
CA ARG A 62 9.85 6.63 1.99
C ARG A 62 10.98 5.63 1.77
N TYR A 63 10.67 4.46 1.23
CA TYR A 63 11.63 3.36 1.05
C TYR A 63 12.14 3.21 -0.39
N GLY A 64 11.98 4.25 -1.21
CA GLY A 64 12.57 4.32 -2.54
C GLY A 64 11.94 3.37 -3.56
N VAL A 65 10.74 2.86 -3.30
CA VAL A 65 10.06 1.90 -4.17
C VAL A 65 9.38 2.63 -5.32
N LYS A 66 9.79 2.30 -6.55
CA LYS A 66 9.10 2.73 -7.76
C LYS A 66 8.05 1.71 -8.13
N ILE A 67 6.78 2.09 -8.06
CA ILE A 67 5.66 1.21 -8.36
C ILE A 67 5.25 1.38 -9.83
N PRO A 68 5.30 0.32 -10.65
CA PRO A 68 4.73 0.34 -11.99
C PRO A 68 3.21 0.56 -11.97
N ASP A 69 2.67 1.30 -12.94
CA ASP A 69 1.24 1.63 -12.99
C ASP A 69 0.35 0.36 -13.05
N ASP A 70 0.80 -0.75 -13.65
CA ASP A 70 0.07 -2.03 -13.68
C ASP A 70 -0.11 -2.66 -12.30
N LYS A 71 0.78 -2.35 -11.34
CA LYS A 71 0.65 -2.78 -9.94
C LYS A 71 -0.31 -1.88 -9.14
N LEU A 72 -0.55 -0.66 -9.60
CA LEU A 72 -1.45 0.31 -8.96
C LEU A 72 -2.91 0.15 -9.39
N ILE A 73 -3.16 -0.37 -10.59
CA ILE A 73 -4.53 -0.51 -11.12
C ILE A 73 -5.41 -1.42 -10.24
N PRO A 74 -5.01 -2.67 -9.91
CA PRO A 74 -5.86 -3.54 -9.09
C PRO A 74 -6.28 -2.95 -7.73
N PRO A 75 -5.37 -2.39 -6.90
CA PRO A 75 -5.77 -1.78 -5.63
C PRO A 75 -6.60 -0.51 -5.77
N ILE A 76 -6.42 0.27 -6.85
CA ILE A 76 -7.29 1.43 -7.12
C ILE A 76 -8.72 0.99 -7.44
N GLU A 77 -8.88 -0.08 -8.23
CA GLU A 77 -10.20 -0.64 -8.53
C GLU A 77 -10.87 -1.23 -7.29
N ASP A 78 -10.11 -1.91 -6.43
CA ASP A 78 -10.61 -2.52 -5.21
C ASP A 78 -11.29 -1.52 -4.27
N ILE A 79 -10.69 -0.33 -4.10
CA ILE A 79 -11.19 0.72 -3.20
C ILE A 79 -12.17 1.70 -3.86
N ARG A 80 -12.50 1.51 -5.15
CA ARG A 80 -13.13 2.54 -5.98
C ARG A 80 -14.43 3.07 -5.39
N ASP A 81 -15.26 2.16 -4.88
CA ASP A 81 -16.58 2.48 -4.35
C ASP A 81 -16.51 3.13 -2.95
N GLU A 82 -15.37 3.04 -2.27
CA GLU A 82 -15.12 3.66 -0.96
C GLU A 82 -14.51 5.06 -1.05
N LEU A 83 -14.13 5.51 -2.26
CA LEU A 83 -13.44 6.77 -2.48
C LEU A 83 -14.34 7.99 -2.25
N THR A 84 -14.17 8.65 -1.10
CA THR A 84 -14.67 10.02 -0.84
C THR A 84 -13.87 11.09 -1.60
N VAL A 85 -14.41 12.32 -1.69
CA VAL A 85 -13.69 13.49 -2.25
C VAL A 85 -12.36 13.72 -1.53
N HIS A 86 -12.33 13.52 -0.20
CA HIS A 86 -11.12 13.74 0.59
C HIS A 86 -10.06 12.69 0.28
N SER A 87 -10.41 11.40 0.31
CA SER A 87 -9.48 10.31 0.00
C SER A 87 -8.98 10.36 -1.44
N ARG A 88 -9.80 10.75 -2.43
CA ARG A 88 -9.34 10.94 -3.82
C ARG A 88 -8.25 12.00 -3.92
N ARG A 89 -8.46 13.15 -3.26
CA ARG A 89 -7.47 14.23 -3.24
C ARG A 89 -6.15 13.78 -2.62
N VAL A 90 -6.21 13.08 -1.48
CA VAL A 90 -5.00 12.58 -0.81
C VAL A 90 -4.31 11.50 -1.63
N LEU A 91 -5.06 10.55 -2.19
CA LEU A 91 -4.52 9.48 -3.03
C LEU A 91 -3.81 10.04 -4.27
N ASN A 92 -4.40 11.03 -4.94
CA ASN A 92 -3.76 11.68 -6.09
C ASN A 92 -2.43 12.38 -5.74
N ILE A 93 -2.31 12.95 -4.54
CA ILE A 93 -1.04 13.53 -4.05
C ILE A 93 0.03 12.44 -3.92
N PHE A 94 -0.33 11.28 -3.37
CA PHE A 94 0.63 10.19 -3.19
C PHE A 94 0.99 9.46 -4.48
N LEU A 95 0.03 9.30 -5.41
CA LEU A 95 0.32 8.83 -6.77
C LEU A 95 1.33 9.74 -7.46
N GLU A 96 1.19 11.06 -7.33
CA GLU A 96 2.17 12.01 -7.85
C GLU A 96 3.52 11.91 -7.12
N LYS A 97 3.50 11.77 -5.79
CA LYS A 97 4.72 11.64 -4.97
C LYS A 97 5.59 10.45 -5.37
N ILE A 98 4.98 9.34 -5.78
CA ILE A 98 5.69 8.15 -6.29
C ILE A 98 5.98 8.21 -7.80
N GLY A 99 5.58 9.28 -8.49
CA GLY A 99 5.83 9.48 -9.92
C GLY A 99 4.82 8.80 -10.86
N SER A 100 3.68 8.34 -10.36
CA SER A 100 2.64 7.72 -11.19
C SER A 100 1.82 8.76 -11.96
N SER A 101 1.46 8.40 -13.19
CA SER A 101 0.59 9.19 -14.05
C SER A 101 -0.90 9.00 -13.77
N LEU A 102 -1.25 7.95 -13.00
CA LEU A 102 -2.63 7.58 -12.70
C LEU A 102 -3.33 8.64 -11.84
N ARG A 103 -4.64 8.79 -12.04
CA ARG A 103 -5.49 9.68 -11.25
C ARG A 103 -6.83 9.02 -10.98
N VAL A 104 -7.40 9.31 -9.81
CA VAL A 104 -8.65 8.72 -9.27
C VAL A 104 -9.63 9.77 -8.77
#